data_AF-A0A932EGT0-F1
#
_entry.id   AF-A0A932EGT0-F1
#
_cell.length_a   1.000
_cell.length_b   1.000
_cell.length_c   1.000
_cell.angle_alpha   90.00
_cell.angle_beta   90.00
_cell.angle_gamma   90.00
#
_symmetry.space_group_name_H-M   'P 1'
#
loop_
_entity.id
_entity.type
_entity.pdbx_description
1 polymer ?
#
loop_
_entity_poly.entity_id
_entity_poly.type
_entity_poly.pdbx_seq_one_letter_code
_entity_poly.pdbx_strand_id
1 'polypeptide(L)'
;MANRHLSRTIAMQSLYEWDFNDRVKPLAEIAEYNIKQFGPGLEDPVFIFDLLKGVEDNLPKIDEIIVKTAPEWPLDQITVVDRNILRLGIYELMFAKSVPPKVVINEAVELGKTFGGESSGKFINGVLGTLYKDLPEEEKKKGEAMEKKKEKGK
;
A
#
# COMPACT_ATOMS: atom_id res chain seq x y z
N MET A 1 13.09 -10.12 0.68
CA MET A 1 12.15 -9.52 -0.29
C MET A 1 10.80 -10.23 -0.27
N ALA A 2 10.75 -11.56 -0.38
CA ALA A 2 9.49 -12.34 -0.29
C ALA A 2 8.64 -11.99 0.95
N ASN A 3 9.29 -11.78 2.11
CA ASN A 3 8.58 -11.47 3.35
C ASN A 3 7.85 -10.11 3.32
N ARG A 4 8.38 -9.09 2.61
CA ARG A 4 7.76 -7.77 2.51
C ARG A 4 6.58 -7.75 1.53
N HIS A 5 6.66 -8.52 0.44
CA HIS A 5 5.53 -8.70 -0.46
C HIS A 5 4.36 -9.37 0.26
N LEU A 6 4.62 -10.51 0.92
CA LEU A 6 3.61 -11.20 1.72
C LEU A 6 3.02 -10.31 2.82
N SER A 7 3.86 -9.52 3.50
CA SER A 7 3.38 -8.56 4.50
C SER A 7 2.39 -7.54 3.92
N ARG A 8 2.67 -6.99 2.72
CA ARG A 8 1.74 -6.07 2.05
C ARG A 8 0.46 -6.76 1.60
N THR A 9 0.55 -8.00 1.16
CA THR A 9 -0.62 -8.83 0.84
C THR A 9 -1.53 -8.98 2.04
N ILE A 10 -0.98 -9.38 3.20
CA ILE A 10 -1.75 -9.55 4.44
C ILE A 10 -2.32 -8.21 4.93
N ALA A 11 -1.55 -7.12 4.84
CA ALA A 11 -2.03 -5.79 5.18
C ALA A 11 -3.22 -5.37 4.27
N MET A 12 -3.11 -5.60 2.97
CA MET A 12 -4.18 -5.29 2.01
C MET A 12 -5.44 -6.10 2.28
N GLN A 13 -5.31 -7.41 2.53
CA GLN A 13 -6.43 -8.29 2.89
C GLN A 13 -7.11 -7.83 4.18
N SER A 14 -6.33 -7.40 5.17
CA SER A 14 -6.86 -6.91 6.45
C SER A 14 -7.61 -5.58 6.29
N LEU A 15 -7.09 -4.66 5.47
CA LEU A 15 -7.79 -3.42 5.13
C LEU A 15 -9.06 -3.68 4.33
N TYR A 16 -9.03 -4.63 3.39
CA TYR A 16 -10.21 -5.04 2.63
C TYR A 16 -11.29 -5.59 3.57
N GLU A 17 -10.96 -6.52 4.46
CA GLU A 17 -11.91 -7.10 5.42
C GLU A 17 -12.48 -6.03 6.34
N TRP A 18 -11.64 -5.10 6.79
CA TRP A 18 -12.05 -3.98 7.63
C TRP A 18 -13.05 -3.07 6.91
N ASP A 19 -12.75 -2.63 5.69
CA ASP A 19 -13.65 -1.82 4.87
C ASP A 19 -14.95 -2.56 4.51
N PHE A 20 -14.87 -3.84 4.18
CA PHE A 20 -16.01 -4.64 3.75
C PHE A 20 -17.01 -4.88 4.89
N ASN A 21 -16.54 -4.93 6.13
CA ASN A 21 -17.36 -5.11 7.32
C ASN A 21 -17.65 -3.78 8.05
N ASP A 22 -17.73 -2.67 7.31
CA ASP A 22 -18.03 -1.33 7.84
C ASP A 22 -17.15 -0.92 9.04
N ARG A 23 -15.94 -1.47 9.09
CA ARG A 23 -14.92 -1.19 10.11
C ARG A 23 -15.37 -1.46 11.54
N VAL A 24 -16.31 -2.40 11.72
CA VAL A 24 -16.90 -2.73 13.03
C VAL A 24 -15.88 -3.31 13.99
N LYS A 25 -14.93 -4.11 13.50
CA LYS A 25 -13.86 -4.71 14.31
C LYS A 25 -12.58 -3.86 14.27
N PRO A 26 -11.77 -3.87 15.33
CA PRO A 26 -10.44 -3.25 15.30
C PRO A 26 -9.57 -3.86 14.21
N LEU A 27 -8.88 -3.02 13.44
CA LEU A 27 -8.03 -3.45 12.34
C LEU A 27 -6.88 -4.37 12.79
N ALA A 28 -6.37 -4.14 14.00
CA ALA A 28 -5.33 -4.99 14.59
C ALA A 28 -5.80 -6.43 14.83
N GLU A 29 -7.04 -6.63 15.30
CA GLU A 29 -7.60 -7.98 15.52
C GLU A 29 -7.79 -8.74 14.20
N ILE A 30 -8.26 -8.04 13.17
CA ILE A 30 -8.35 -8.58 11.80
C ILE A 30 -6.96 -9.00 11.31
N ALA A 31 -5.95 -8.15 11.51
CA ALA A 31 -4.57 -8.43 11.12
C ALA A 31 -4.00 -9.66 11.82
N GLU A 32 -4.20 -9.79 13.13
CA GLU A 32 -3.76 -10.95 13.90
C GLU A 32 -4.35 -12.25 13.36
N TYR A 33 -5.64 -12.24 13.01
CA TYR A 33 -6.29 -13.38 12.39
C TYR A 33 -5.68 -13.70 11.02
N ASN A 34 -5.55 -12.70 10.15
CA ASN A 34 -5.02 -12.88 8.80
C ASN A 34 -3.54 -13.30 8.77
N ILE A 35 -2.72 -12.83 9.72
CA ILE A 35 -1.33 -13.30 9.90
C ILE A 35 -1.31 -14.80 10.23
N LYS A 36 -2.18 -15.25 11.14
CA LYS A 36 -2.26 -16.68 11.50
C LYS A 36 -2.70 -17.56 10.32
N GLN A 37 -3.61 -17.06 9.49
CA GLN A 37 -4.14 -17.83 8.35
C GLN A 37 -3.20 -17.84 7.14
N PHE A 38 -2.61 -16.70 6.79
CA PHE A 38 -1.92 -16.51 5.51
C PHE A 38 -0.41 -16.27 5.64
N GLY A 39 0.08 -16.01 6.86
CA GLY A 39 1.49 -15.79 7.15
C GLY A 39 2.14 -16.85 8.05
N PRO A 40 1.81 -18.16 8.00
CA PRO A 40 2.53 -19.14 8.81
C PRO A 40 4.02 -19.13 8.42
N GLY A 41 4.90 -18.95 9.41
CA GLY A 41 6.35 -18.81 9.21
C GLY A 41 6.84 -17.38 8.92
N LEU A 42 5.96 -16.38 9.00
CA LEU A 42 6.36 -14.97 8.96
C LEU A 42 7.06 -14.59 10.27
N GLU A 43 8.38 -14.40 10.20
CA GLU A 43 9.23 -14.19 11.39
C GLU A 43 9.04 -12.80 12.04
N ASP A 44 8.58 -11.80 11.27
CA ASP A 44 8.47 -10.41 11.72
C ASP A 44 7.19 -9.75 11.19
N PRO A 45 6.07 -9.83 11.96
CA PRO A 45 4.81 -9.21 11.59
C PRO A 45 4.77 -7.71 11.89
N VAL A 46 5.81 -7.13 12.50
CA VAL A 46 5.81 -5.71 12.92
C VAL A 46 5.54 -4.81 11.73
N PHE A 47 6.12 -5.13 10.58
CA PHE A 47 5.87 -4.34 9.37
C PHE A 47 4.40 -4.32 8.92
N ILE A 48 3.65 -5.41 9.13
CA ILE A 48 2.23 -5.46 8.80
C ILE A 48 1.47 -4.47 9.68
N PHE A 49 1.72 -4.50 10.99
CA PHE A 49 1.08 -3.59 11.94
C PHE A 49 1.49 -2.13 11.70
N ASP A 50 2.74 -1.85 11.35
CA ASP A 50 3.20 -0.49 11.00
C ASP A 50 2.48 0.07 9.77
N LEU A 51 2.24 -0.77 8.76
CA LEU A 51 1.47 -0.39 7.56
C LEU A 51 0.02 -0.09 7.93
N LEU A 52 -0.62 -1.01 8.65
CA LEU A 52 -2.03 -0.90 9.01
C LEU A 52 -2.30 0.28 9.92
N LYS A 53 -1.47 0.46 10.95
CA LYS A 53 -1.60 1.57 11.89
C LYS A 53 -1.38 2.90 11.19
N GLY A 54 -0.36 2.97 10.35
CA GLY A 54 -0.09 4.17 9.57
C GLY A 54 -1.19 4.54 8.59
N VAL A 55 -1.82 3.56 7.93
CA VAL A 55 -3.00 3.80 7.10
C VAL A 55 -4.18 4.26 7.94
N GLU A 56 -4.49 3.58 9.05
CA GLU A 56 -5.59 3.94 9.96
C GLU A 56 -5.46 5.38 10.47
N ASP A 57 -4.27 5.77 10.94
CA ASP A 57 -4.01 7.09 11.51
C ASP A 57 -4.06 8.22 10.47
N ASN A 58 -3.76 7.92 9.21
CA ASN A 58 -3.70 8.91 8.13
C ASN A 58 -4.84 8.77 7.13
N LEU A 59 -5.86 7.97 7.44
CA LEU A 59 -6.87 7.54 6.49
C LEU A 59 -7.59 8.69 5.77
N PRO A 60 -8.08 9.75 6.46
CA PRO A 60 -8.72 10.87 5.78
C PRO A 60 -7.78 11.55 4.80
N LYS A 61 -6.50 11.71 5.19
CA LYS A 61 -5.51 12.38 4.35
C LYS A 61 -5.13 11.55 3.12
N ILE A 62 -5.02 10.24 3.30
CA ILE A 62 -4.77 9.30 2.22
C ILE A 62 -5.93 9.31 1.22
N ASP A 63 -7.17 9.26 1.70
CA ASP A 63 -8.36 9.28 0.86
C ASP A 63 -8.50 10.60 0.07
N GLU A 64 -8.16 11.75 0.68
CA GLU A 64 -8.03 13.03 -0.03
C GLU A 64 -7.01 12.97 -1.18
N ILE A 65 -5.86 12.33 -0.96
CA ILE A 65 -4.82 12.19 -1.98
C ILE A 65 -5.31 11.30 -3.12
N ILE A 66 -6.04 10.22 -2.83
CA ILE A 66 -6.66 9.37 -3.86
C ILE A 66 -7.58 10.21 -4.73
N VAL A 67 -8.52 10.96 -4.14
CA VAL A 67 -9.47 11.79 -4.90
C VAL A 67 -8.75 12.87 -5.72
N LYS A 68 -7.68 13.49 -5.18
CA LYS A 68 -6.89 14.49 -5.91
C LYS A 68 -6.16 13.89 -7.12
N THR A 69 -5.66 12.67 -7.00
CA THR A 69 -4.84 11.99 -8.03
C THR A 69 -5.69 11.20 -9.03
N ALA A 70 -6.94 10.90 -8.69
CA ALA A 70 -7.93 10.25 -9.55
C ALA A 70 -9.26 11.05 -9.56
N PRO A 71 -9.27 12.30 -10.06
CA PRO A 71 -10.44 13.19 -9.94
C PRO A 71 -11.68 12.69 -10.70
N GLU A 72 -11.49 11.84 -11.71
CA GLU A 72 -12.59 11.23 -12.48
C GLU A 72 -13.21 10.01 -11.76
N TRP A 73 -12.61 9.55 -10.66
CA TRP A 73 -13.01 8.35 -9.93
C TRP A 73 -13.30 8.68 -8.46
N PRO A 74 -14.56 8.98 -8.12
CA PRO A 74 -14.99 9.10 -6.74
C PRO A 74 -14.57 7.87 -5.92
N LEU A 75 -14.22 8.09 -4.65
CA LEU A 75 -13.64 7.05 -3.77
C LEU A 75 -14.56 5.82 -3.59
N ASP A 76 -15.87 6.04 -3.63
CA ASP A 76 -16.93 5.03 -3.57
C ASP A 76 -17.10 4.23 -4.87
N GLN A 77 -16.64 4.77 -6.00
CA GLN A 77 -16.63 4.08 -7.30
C GLN A 77 -15.36 3.24 -7.52
N ILE A 78 -14.30 3.50 -6.75
CA ILE A 78 -13.10 2.67 -6.74
C ILE A 78 -13.42 1.36 -6.01
N THR A 79 -13.04 0.23 -6.61
CA THR A 79 -13.24 -1.09 -5.99
C THR A 79 -12.58 -1.12 -4.61
N VAL A 80 -13.16 -1.84 -3.66
CA VAL A 80 -12.63 -1.93 -2.28
C VAL A 80 -11.18 -2.43 -2.28
N VAL A 81 -10.85 -3.35 -3.19
CA VAL A 81 -9.48 -3.86 -3.37
C VAL A 81 -8.54 -2.75 -3.84
N ASP A 82 -8.85 -2.09 -4.96
CA ASP A 82 -7.98 -1.04 -5.52
C ASP A 82 -7.81 0.12 -4.55
N ARG A 83 -8.89 0.53 -3.88
CA ARG A 83 -8.86 1.58 -2.87
C ARG A 83 -7.89 1.25 -1.73
N ASN A 84 -7.91 0.01 -1.23
CA ASN A 84 -7.02 -0.38 -0.13
C ASN A 84 -5.56 -0.60 -0.58
N ILE A 85 -5.33 -1.00 -1.83
CA ILE A 85 -3.99 -1.01 -2.42
C ILE A 85 -3.44 0.42 -2.57
N LEU A 86 -4.27 1.35 -3.06
CA LEU A 86 -3.90 2.76 -3.15
C LEU A 86 -3.60 3.35 -1.77
N ARG A 87 -4.39 3.02 -0.75
CA ARG A 87 -4.14 3.49 0.62
C ARG A 87 -2.78 3.05 1.14
N LEU A 88 -2.41 1.79 0.96
CA LEU A 88 -1.09 1.28 1.32
C LEU A 88 0.03 1.98 0.55
N GLY A 89 -0.10 2.06 -0.78
CA GLY A 89 0.90 2.69 -1.63
C GLY A 89 1.13 4.16 -1.29
N ILE A 90 0.05 4.91 -1.08
CA ILE A 90 0.11 6.32 -0.70
C ILE A 90 0.71 6.48 0.70
N TYR A 91 0.32 5.64 1.67
CA TYR A 91 0.92 5.65 2.99
C TYR A 91 2.45 5.50 2.93
N GLU A 92 2.91 4.49 2.19
CA GLU A 92 4.34 4.21 2.06
C GLU A 92 5.09 5.35 1.36
N LEU A 93 4.52 5.93 0.30
CA LEU A 93 5.11 7.05 -0.44
C LEU A 93 5.19 8.35 0.37
N MET A 94 4.15 8.67 1.11
CA MET A 94 3.98 10.00 1.72
C MET A 94 4.43 10.07 3.18
N PHE A 95 4.28 8.97 3.93
CA PHE A 95 4.43 8.98 5.38
C PHE A 95 5.56 8.06 5.85
N ALA A 96 5.57 6.79 5.40
CA ALA A 96 6.57 5.84 5.90
C ALA A 96 7.98 6.11 5.35
N LYS A 97 8.10 6.36 4.03
CA LYS A 97 9.36 6.69 3.32
C LYS A 97 10.54 5.74 3.61
N SER A 98 10.25 4.51 4.04
CA SER A 98 11.23 3.48 4.40
C SER A 98 11.60 2.58 3.22
N VAL A 99 10.84 2.67 2.12
CA VAL A 99 10.99 1.87 0.90
C VAL A 99 11.11 2.84 -0.29
N PRO A 100 12.00 2.56 -1.26
CA PRO A 100 12.13 3.43 -2.43
C PRO A 100 10.79 3.58 -3.18
N PRO A 101 10.44 4.79 -3.64
CA PRO A 101 9.15 5.05 -4.26
C PRO A 101 8.80 4.12 -5.42
N LYS A 102 9.75 3.82 -6.32
CA LYS A 102 9.47 2.93 -7.47
C LYS A 102 9.18 1.51 -7.03
N VAL A 103 9.83 1.04 -5.96
CA VAL A 103 9.55 -0.27 -5.36
C VAL A 103 8.13 -0.29 -4.78
N VAL A 104 7.72 0.77 -4.06
CA VAL A 104 6.35 0.88 -3.53
C VAL A 104 5.32 0.82 -4.66
N ILE A 105 5.53 1.59 -5.73
CA ILE A 105 4.62 1.62 -6.89
C ILE A 105 4.53 0.24 -7.54
N ASN A 106 5.68 -0.40 -7.80
CA ASN A 106 5.71 -1.73 -8.41
C ASN A 106 4.97 -2.76 -7.56
N GLU A 107 5.20 -2.79 -6.24
CA GLU A 107 4.53 -3.72 -5.33
C GLU A 107 3.01 -3.49 -5.30
N ALA A 108 2.55 -2.24 -5.28
CA ALA A 108 1.13 -1.90 -5.35
C ALA A 108 0.51 -2.35 -6.69
N VAL A 109 1.21 -2.17 -7.81
CA VAL A 109 0.76 -2.64 -9.12
C VAL A 109 0.65 -4.16 -9.19
N GLU A 110 1.61 -4.90 -8.61
CA GLU A 110 1.55 -6.36 -8.55
C GLU A 110 0.40 -6.87 -7.67
N LEU A 111 0.10 -6.21 -6.55
CA LEU A 111 -1.11 -6.48 -5.78
C LEU A 111 -2.37 -6.24 -6.63
N GLY A 112 -2.40 -5.15 -7.38
CA GLY A 112 -3.51 -4.81 -8.28
C GLY A 112 -3.76 -5.87 -9.36
N LYS A 113 -2.69 -6.43 -9.92
CA LYS A 113 -2.78 -7.53 -10.90
C LYS A 113 -3.25 -8.85 -10.28
N THR A 114 -2.89 -9.08 -9.02
CA THR A 114 -3.16 -10.35 -8.33
C THR A 114 -4.58 -10.39 -7.76
N PHE A 115 -5.07 -9.28 -7.20
CA PHE A 115 -6.33 -9.24 -6.47
C PHE A 115 -7.42 -8.38 -7.12
N GLY A 116 -7.04 -7.47 -8.02
CA GLY A 116 -7.97 -6.59 -8.72
C GLY A 116 -8.53 -7.19 -10.01
N GLY A 117 -9.18 -6.35 -10.81
CA GLY A 117 -9.67 -6.69 -12.14
C GLY A 117 -8.62 -6.47 -13.25
N GLU A 118 -9.01 -6.72 -14.49
CA GLU A 118 -8.12 -6.62 -15.67
C GLU A 118 -7.45 -5.24 -15.83
N SER A 119 -8.13 -4.17 -15.41
CA SER A 119 -7.63 -2.79 -15.49
C SER A 119 -6.92 -2.30 -14.21
N SER A 120 -7.02 -3.03 -13.09
CA SER A 120 -6.57 -2.57 -11.77
C SER A 120 -5.09 -2.20 -11.73
N GLY A 121 -4.21 -3.06 -12.26
CA GLY A 121 -2.78 -2.77 -12.29
C GLY A 121 -2.43 -1.48 -13.06
N LYS A 122 -3.13 -1.20 -14.18
CA LYS A 122 -2.93 0.04 -14.96
C LYS A 122 -3.47 1.25 -14.21
N PHE A 123 -4.65 1.11 -13.59
CA PHE A 123 -5.28 2.15 -12.79
C PHE A 123 -4.39 2.56 -11.61
N ILE A 124 -3.97 1.61 -10.78
CA ILE A 124 -3.10 1.84 -9.62
C ILE A 124 -1.78 2.50 -10.04
N ASN A 125 -1.17 2.03 -11.14
CA ASN A 125 0.04 2.64 -11.69
C ASN A 125 -0.18 4.11 -12.10
N GLY A 126 -1.32 4.43 -12.70
CA GLY A 126 -1.67 5.80 -13.10
C GLY A 126 -1.82 6.73 -11.90
N VAL A 127 -2.53 6.29 -10.86
CA VAL A 127 -2.76 7.08 -9.64
C VAL A 127 -1.47 7.31 -8.88
N LEU A 128 -0.74 6.24 -8.54
CA LEU A 128 0.52 6.36 -7.79
C LEU A 128 1.63 7.01 -8.61
N GLY A 129 1.63 6.83 -9.94
CA GLY A 129 2.56 7.50 -10.84
C GLY A 129 2.32 9.01 -10.93
N THR A 130 1.06 9.45 -10.82
CA THR A 130 0.71 10.87 -10.72
C THR A 130 1.22 11.45 -9.40
N LEU A 131 0.95 10.76 -8.28
CA LEU A 131 1.47 11.16 -6.97
C LEU A 131 3.01 11.23 -6.96
N TYR A 132 3.69 10.25 -7.58
CA TYR A 132 5.14 10.21 -7.65
C TYR A 132 5.73 11.43 -8.37
N LYS A 133 5.07 11.93 -9.42
CA LYS A 133 5.53 13.14 -10.14
C LYS A 133 5.47 14.38 -9.24
N ASP A 134 4.46 14.46 -8.38
CA ASP A 134 4.23 15.55 -7.43
C ASP A 134 5.15 15.49 -6.20
N LEU A 135 5.89 14.40 -5.98
CA LEU A 135 6.86 14.32 -4.89
C LEU A 135 8.02 15.32 -5.10
N PRO A 136 8.56 15.93 -4.02
CA PRO A 136 9.76 16.75 -4.10
C PRO A 136 10.94 15.99 -4.70
N GLU A 137 11.78 16.67 -5.48
CA GLU A 137 12.96 16.08 -6.13
C GLU A 137 13.95 15.48 -5.12
N GLU A 138 14.00 16.04 -3.92
CA GLU A 138 14.82 15.58 -2.80
C GLU A 138 14.39 14.19 -2.35
N GLU A 139 13.08 13.91 -2.31
CA GLU A 139 12.54 12.59 -1.94
C GLU A 139 12.78 11.57 -3.05
N LYS A 140 12.66 11.97 -4.31
CA LYS A 140 13.01 11.12 -5.46
C LYS A 140 14.49 10.71 -5.42
N LYS A 141 15.39 11.69 -5.23
CA LYS A 141 16.84 11.47 -5.11
C LYS A 141 17.21 10.58 -3.93
N LYS A 142 16.56 10.75 -2.77
CA LYS A 142 16.73 9.85 -1.61
C LYS A 142 16.34 8.42 -1.96
N GLY A 143 15.20 8.24 -2.64
CA GLY A 143 14.73 6.94 -3.12
C GLY A 143 15.74 6.25 -4.05
N GLU A 144 16.27 6.96 -5.04
CA GLU A 144 17.27 6.43 -5.96
C GLU A 144 18.58 6.02 -5.25
N ALA A 145 18.99 6.77 -4.23
CA ALA A 145 20.15 6.41 -3.42
C ALA A 145 19.92 5.12 -2.61
N MET A 146 18.70 4.90 -2.10
CA MET A 146 18.32 3.67 -1.40
C MET A 146 18.31 2.45 -2.33
N GLU A 147 17.83 2.60 -3.57
CA GLU A 147 17.84 1.54 -4.60
C GLU A 147 19.27 1.10 -4.92
N LYS A 148 20.16 2.06 -5.20
CA LYS A 148 21.57 1.80 -5.52
C LYS A 148 22.32 1.10 -4.38
N LYS A 149 21.97 1.38 -3.12
CA LYS A 149 22.56 0.68 -1.95
C LYS A 149 22.08 -0.77 -1.85
N LYS A 150 20.82 -1.05 -2.20
CA LYS A 150 20.27 -2.42 -2.19
C LYS A 150 20.84 -3.28 -3.32
N GLU A 151 21.11 -2.71 -4.49
CA GLU A 151 21.70 -3.43 -5.62
C GLU A 151 23.18 -3.78 -5.39
N LYS A 152 23.93 -2.93 -4.68
CA LYS A 152 25.34 -3.17 -4.35
C LYS A 152 25.57 -4.12 -3.18
N GLY A 153 24.53 -4.43 -2.41
CA GLY A 153 24.56 -5.33 -1.26
C GLY A 153 24.01 -6.74 -1.53
N LYS A 154 23.66 -7.03 -2.78
CA LYS A 154 23.39 -8.37 -3.30
C LYS A 154 24.59 -8.85 -4.10
#